data_AF-A0A7S3YLT4-F1
#
_entry.id   AF-A0A7S3YLT4-F1
#
_cell.length_a   1.000
_cell.length_b   1.000
_cell.length_c   1.000
_cell.angle_alpha   90.00
_cell.angle_beta   90.00
_cell.angle_gamma   90.00
#
_symmetry.space_group_name_H-M   'P 1'
#
loop_
_entity.id
_entity.type
_entity.pdbx_description
1 polymer ?
#
loop_
_entity_poly.entity_id
_entity_poly.type
_entity_poly.pdbx_seq_one_letter_code
_entity_poly.pdbx_strand_id
1 'polypeptide(L)'
;LFLWIAEKGQQQGGFQQLVQMLPIIALMFFSLFSFPSQSEPLYQLSPKGQWQTARYTSREVPYYVKESFRREYGRSRHSLAQVEQAVHADFGAALRHECTAQREQQKRLYYRAKQHRSPEHREREME
;
A
#
# COMPACT_ATOMS: atom_id res chain seq x y z
N LEU A 1 -37.58 16.55 7.84
CA LEU A 1 -36.89 16.12 6.59
C LEU A 1 -37.16 14.65 6.24
N PHE A 2 -37.08 13.71 7.17
CA PHE A 2 -37.46 12.30 6.91
C PHE A 2 -38.96 12.03 6.72
N LEU A 3 -39.83 12.99 7.10
CA LEU A 3 -41.29 12.87 6.97
C LEU A 3 -41.89 13.41 5.66
N TRP A 4 -41.11 14.02 4.76
CA TRP A 4 -41.64 14.53 3.49
C TRP A 4 -41.51 13.53 2.32
N ILE A 5 -40.86 12.38 2.54
CA ILE A 5 -40.62 11.39 1.48
C ILE A 5 -41.80 10.39 1.36
N ALA A 6 -42.72 10.34 2.32
CA ALA A 6 -43.69 9.25 2.43
C ALA A 6 -45.08 9.53 1.82
N GLU A 7 -45.39 10.75 1.35
CA GLU A 7 -46.78 11.15 1.07
C GLU A 7 -47.04 11.61 -0.38
N LYS A 8 -46.62 10.81 -1.37
CA LYS A 8 -47.18 10.92 -2.73
C LYS A 8 -47.38 9.53 -3.35
N GLY A 9 -48.65 9.11 -3.43
CA GLY A 9 -49.18 8.60 -4.70
C GLY A 9 -49.22 7.08 -4.85
N GLN A 10 -50.40 6.56 -4.51
CA GLN A 10 -50.96 5.22 -4.73
C GLN A 10 -51.06 4.80 -6.21
N GLN A 11 -49.94 4.81 -6.94
CA GLN A 11 -49.79 4.25 -8.29
C GLN A 11 -48.35 3.75 -8.57
N GLN A 12 -47.54 3.42 -7.57
CA GLN A 12 -46.09 3.24 -7.77
C GLN A 12 -45.45 2.18 -6.87
N GLY A 13 -46.14 1.11 -6.48
CA GLY A 13 -45.58 0.05 -5.63
C GLY A 13 -44.26 -0.55 -6.17
N GLY A 14 -44.19 -0.80 -7.48
CA GLY A 14 -42.97 -1.26 -8.14
C GLY A 14 -41.88 -0.21 -8.28
N PHE A 15 -42.23 1.04 -8.64
CA PHE A 15 -41.25 2.11 -8.84
C PHE A 15 -40.63 2.57 -7.51
N GLN A 16 -41.43 2.68 -6.45
CA GLN A 16 -40.96 3.03 -5.11
C GLN A 16 -40.06 1.93 -4.51
N GLN A 17 -40.33 0.65 -4.80
CA GLN A 17 -39.43 -0.47 -4.46
C GLN A 17 -38.11 -0.43 -5.24
N LEU A 18 -38.12 -0.04 -6.52
CA LEU A 18 -36.89 0.12 -7.31
C LEU A 18 -35.99 1.25 -6.77
N VAL A 19 -36.58 2.38 -6.38
CA VAL A 19 -35.85 3.51 -5.78
C VAL A 19 -35.21 3.12 -4.44
N GLN A 20 -35.86 2.24 -3.65
CA GLN A 20 -35.30 1.70 -2.41
C GLN A 20 -34.08 0.79 -2.65
N MET A 21 -33.98 0.14 -3.80
CA MET A 21 -32.84 -0.74 -4.15
C MET A 21 -31.63 0.01 -4.70
N LEU A 22 -31.82 1.26 -5.16
CA LEU A 22 -30.76 2.14 -5.66
C LEU A 22 -29.54 2.26 -4.73
N PRO A 23 -29.66 2.44 -3.40
CA PRO A 23 -28.49 2.48 -2.51
C PRO A 23 -27.69 1.17 -2.49
N ILE A 24 -28.34 0.01 -2.54
CA ILE A 24 -27.66 -1.29 -2.56
C ILE A 24 -26.93 -1.48 -3.89
N ILE A 25 -27.57 -1.10 -5.00
CA ILE A 25 -26.99 -1.12 -6.34
C ILE A 25 -25.78 -0.18 -6.42
N ALA A 26 -25.88 1.04 -5.85
CA ALA A 26 -24.78 1.99 -5.80
C ALA A 26 -23.58 1.47 -5.00
N LEU A 27 -23.81 0.81 -3.86
CA LEU A 27 -22.76 0.15 -3.08
C LEU A 27 -22.12 -1.02 -3.84
N MET A 28 -22.91 -1.79 -4.59
CA MET A 28 -22.38 -2.85 -5.45
C MET A 28 -21.50 -2.28 -6.57
N PHE A 29 -21.94 -1.21 -7.24
CA PHE A 29 -21.09 -0.56 -8.24
C PHE A 29 -19.82 0.04 -7.62
N PHE A 30 -19.91 0.67 -6.46
CA PHE A 30 -18.75 1.21 -5.76
C PHE A 30 -17.77 0.12 -5.33
N SER A 31 -18.25 -1.05 -4.88
CA SER A 31 -17.39 -2.17 -4.53
C SER A 31 -16.69 -2.77 -5.75
N LEU A 32 -17.40 -2.90 -6.88
CA LEU A 32 -16.84 -3.34 -8.15
C LEU A 32 -15.84 -2.32 -8.73
N PHE A 33 -16.08 -1.02 -8.51
CA PHE A 33 -15.17 0.04 -8.96
C PHE A 33 -13.96 0.21 -8.04
N SER A 34 -14.12 -0.16 -6.76
CA SER A 34 -13.06 -0.15 -5.76
C SER A 34 -12.26 -1.46 -5.73
N PHE A 35 -12.24 -2.24 -6.82
CA PHE A 35 -11.16 -3.20 -6.98
C PHE A 35 -9.89 -2.41 -7.34
N PRO A 36 -8.92 -2.25 -6.43
CA PRO A 36 -7.63 -1.76 -6.84
C PRO A 36 -7.14 -2.74 -7.91
N SER A 37 -6.83 -2.24 -9.11
CA SER A 37 -6.01 -3.01 -10.03
C SER A 37 -4.68 -3.17 -9.31
N GLN A 38 -4.52 -4.29 -8.61
CA GLN A 38 -3.22 -4.70 -8.10
C GLN A 38 -2.42 -5.05 -9.34
N SER A 39 -1.86 -4.02 -9.99
CA SER A 39 -0.88 -4.18 -11.03
C SER A 39 0.25 -4.93 -10.36
N GLU A 40 0.37 -6.18 -10.74
CA GLU A 40 1.31 -7.06 -10.09
C GLU A 40 2.72 -6.52 -10.37
N PRO A 41 3.54 -6.28 -9.33
CA PRO A 41 4.81 -5.60 -9.54
C PRO A 41 5.74 -6.46 -10.40
N LEU A 42 6.32 -5.86 -11.44
CA LEU A 42 7.20 -6.54 -12.40
C LEU A 42 8.48 -7.10 -11.73
N TYR A 43 8.91 -6.47 -10.63
CA TYR A 43 10.07 -6.85 -9.83
C TYR A 43 9.83 -6.56 -8.34
N GLN A 44 10.68 -7.12 -7.48
CA GLN A 44 10.74 -6.80 -6.06
C GLN A 44 12.19 -6.64 -5.58
N LEU A 45 12.43 -5.78 -4.59
CA LEU A 45 13.77 -5.60 -3.99
C LEU A 45 14.13 -6.70 -2.97
N SER A 46 13.17 -7.56 -2.63
CA SER A 46 13.32 -8.64 -1.66
C SER A 46 12.67 -9.91 -2.24
N PRO A 47 13.24 -11.10 -1.98
CA PRO A 47 12.69 -12.35 -2.52
C PRO A 47 11.38 -12.67 -1.79
N LYS A 48 10.27 -12.73 -2.53
CA LYS A 48 8.96 -13.13 -2.00
C LYS A 48 8.21 -13.94 -3.04
N GLY A 49 7.47 -14.97 -2.61
CA GLY A 49 6.55 -15.73 -3.47
C GLY A 49 7.18 -16.19 -4.79
N GLN A 50 6.63 -15.70 -5.91
CA GLN A 50 7.08 -16.00 -7.28
C GLN A 50 8.29 -15.17 -7.77
N TRP A 51 8.75 -14.18 -6.99
CA TRP A 51 9.93 -13.37 -7.28
C TRP A 51 11.16 -14.01 -6.63
N GLN A 52 11.61 -15.15 -7.18
CA GLN A 52 12.76 -15.92 -6.67
C GLN A 52 14.03 -15.75 -7.53
N THR A 53 13.89 -15.26 -8.77
CA THR A 53 15.02 -15.14 -9.68
C THR A 53 15.78 -13.87 -9.36
N ALA A 54 16.93 -14.00 -8.69
CA ALA A 54 17.82 -12.88 -8.40
C ALA A 54 18.48 -12.35 -9.67
N ARG A 55 18.51 -11.03 -9.81
CA ARG A 55 19.23 -10.29 -10.84
C ARG A 55 19.90 -9.08 -10.22
N TYR A 56 20.91 -8.58 -10.91
CA TYR A 56 21.63 -7.38 -10.54
C TYR A 56 21.54 -6.39 -11.69
N THR A 57 21.33 -5.12 -11.35
CA THR A 57 21.43 -4.05 -12.34
C THR A 57 22.91 -3.79 -12.67
N SER A 58 23.16 -2.94 -13.67
CA SER A 58 24.51 -2.46 -14.01
C SER A 58 25.28 -1.82 -12.85
N ARG A 59 24.60 -1.38 -11.78
CA ARG A 59 25.22 -0.81 -10.57
C ARG A 59 25.07 -1.72 -9.34
N GLU A 60 24.97 -3.02 -9.57
CA GLU A 60 24.98 -4.06 -8.54
C GLU A 60 23.81 -3.97 -7.53
N VAL A 61 22.70 -3.34 -7.91
CA VAL A 61 21.50 -3.35 -7.05
C VAL A 61 20.76 -4.67 -7.25
N PRO A 62 20.57 -5.49 -6.19
CA PRO A 62 19.85 -6.74 -6.29
C PRO A 62 18.35 -6.49 -6.46
N TYR A 63 17.73 -7.20 -7.38
CA TYR A 63 16.29 -7.23 -7.57
C TYR A 63 15.83 -8.62 -8.02
N TYR A 64 14.60 -8.95 -7.68
CA TYR A 64 14.01 -10.26 -7.87
C TYR A 64 12.87 -10.18 -8.87
N VAL A 65 12.88 -11.09 -9.83
CA VAL A 65 11.91 -11.15 -10.91
C VAL A 65 11.25 -12.53 -10.99
N LYS A 66 10.15 -12.61 -11.73
CA LYS A 66 9.54 -13.88 -12.12
C LYS A 66 10.39 -14.59 -13.17
N GLU A 67 10.20 -15.89 -13.30
CA GLU A 67 10.91 -16.70 -14.30
C GLU A 67 10.59 -16.28 -15.76
N SER A 68 9.38 -15.78 -16.00
CA SER A 68 8.95 -15.26 -17.31
C SER A 68 9.67 -13.97 -17.75
N PHE A 69 10.29 -13.24 -16.82
CA PHE A 69 10.88 -11.92 -17.07
C PHE A 69 11.93 -11.93 -18.19
N ARG A 70 12.77 -12.98 -18.25
CA ARG A 70 13.80 -13.10 -19.30
C ARG A 70 13.18 -13.18 -20.69
N ARG A 71 12.01 -13.80 -20.84
CA ARG A 71 11.34 -13.98 -22.13
C ARG A 71 10.73 -12.66 -22.63
N GLU A 72 10.23 -11.85 -21.70
CA GLU A 72 9.51 -10.60 -21.97
C GLU A 72 10.44 -9.40 -22.13
N TYR A 73 11.39 -9.23 -21.21
CA TYR A 73 12.30 -8.07 -21.17
C TYR A 73 13.73 -8.38 -21.62
N GLY A 74 14.10 -9.66 -21.75
CA GLY A 74 15.47 -10.04 -22.14
C GLY A 74 15.81 -9.79 -23.62
N ARG A 75 14.81 -9.57 -24.49
CA ARG A 75 15.03 -9.35 -25.93
C ARG A 75 15.33 -7.90 -26.29
N SER A 76 14.85 -6.93 -25.50
CA SER A 76 15.04 -5.50 -25.77
C SER A 76 15.90 -4.87 -24.68
N ARG A 77 17.08 -4.36 -25.06
CA ARG A 77 17.96 -3.64 -24.13
C ARG A 77 17.28 -2.38 -23.57
N HIS A 78 16.42 -1.74 -24.36
CA HIS A 78 15.74 -0.52 -23.94
C HIS A 78 14.71 -0.79 -22.84
N SER A 79 13.88 -1.84 -22.98
CA SER A 79 12.89 -2.16 -21.95
C SER A 79 13.56 -2.64 -20.66
N LEU A 80 14.66 -3.40 -20.76
CA LEU A 80 15.46 -3.78 -19.60
C LEU A 80 16.06 -2.54 -18.89
N ALA A 81 16.60 -1.58 -19.65
CA ALA A 81 17.18 -0.36 -19.07
C ALA A 81 16.13 0.49 -18.34
N GLN A 82 14.90 0.58 -18.86
CA GLN A 82 13.80 1.26 -18.16
C GLN A 82 13.47 0.58 -16.84
N VAL A 83 13.41 -0.76 -16.81
CA VAL A 83 13.19 -1.52 -15.57
C VAL A 83 14.32 -1.27 -14.57
N GLU A 84 15.58 -1.33 -15.00
CA GLU A 84 16.72 -1.05 -14.10
C GLU A 84 16.69 0.37 -13.54
N GLN A 85 16.29 1.37 -14.34
CA GLN A 85 16.13 2.74 -13.87
C GLN A 85 15.04 2.86 -12.79
N ALA A 86 13.91 2.18 -12.98
CA ALA A 86 12.84 2.13 -11.99
C ALA A 86 13.30 1.43 -10.70
N VAL A 87 14.00 0.29 -10.81
CA VAL A 87 14.62 -0.42 -9.68
C VAL A 87 15.54 0.52 -8.89
N HIS A 88 16.36 1.31 -9.57
CA HIS A 88 17.26 2.27 -8.91
C HIS A 88 16.53 3.39 -8.16
N ALA A 89 15.46 3.93 -8.75
CA ALA A 89 14.64 4.95 -8.10
C ALA A 89 13.99 4.41 -6.82
N ASP A 90 13.39 3.22 -6.91
CA ASP A 90 12.72 2.54 -5.79
C ASP A 90 13.69 2.15 -4.69
N PHE A 91 14.87 1.62 -5.05
CA PHE A 91 15.91 1.28 -4.08
C PHE A 91 16.37 2.51 -3.32
N GLY A 92 16.58 3.63 -4.01
CA GLY A 92 16.89 4.91 -3.36
C GLY A 92 15.77 5.42 -2.45
N ALA A 93 14.50 5.22 -2.83
CA ALA A 93 13.36 5.58 -1.98
C ALA A 93 13.29 4.70 -0.73
N ALA A 94 13.50 3.39 -0.87
CA ALA A 94 13.54 2.44 0.24
C ALA A 94 14.62 2.81 1.26
N LEU A 95 15.84 3.11 0.82
CA LEU A 95 16.92 3.54 1.70
C LEU A 95 16.59 4.82 2.48
N ARG A 96 15.95 5.81 1.83
CA ARG A 96 15.53 7.05 2.52
C ARG A 96 14.46 6.77 3.57
N HIS A 97 13.52 5.89 3.25
CA HIS A 97 12.48 5.46 4.17
C HIS A 97 13.07 4.73 5.38
N GLU A 98 13.96 3.76 5.15
CA GLU A 98 14.66 3.03 6.22
C GLU A 98 15.48 3.96 7.11
N CYS A 99 16.25 4.88 6.53
CA CYS A 99 17.01 5.88 7.29
C CYS A 99 16.11 6.75 8.17
N THR A 100 14.95 7.17 7.64
CA THR A 100 13.97 7.95 8.41
C THR A 100 13.38 7.12 9.55
N ALA A 101 13.03 5.87 9.28
CA ALA A 101 12.51 4.94 10.29
C ALA A 101 13.54 4.67 11.41
N GLN A 102 14.82 4.46 11.05
CA GLN A 102 15.90 4.27 12.01
C GLN A 102 16.13 5.50 12.89
N ARG A 103 16.12 6.70 12.30
CA ARG A 103 16.23 7.96 13.06
C ARG A 103 15.07 8.13 14.04
N GLU A 104 13.86 7.79 13.63
CA GLU A 104 12.69 7.86 14.51
C GLU A 104 12.77 6.82 15.64
N GLN A 105 13.23 5.60 15.32
CA GLN A 105 13.50 4.59 16.34
C GLN A 105 14.55 5.08 17.35
N GLN A 106 15.63 5.70 16.90
CA GLN A 106 16.65 6.26 17.79
C GLN A 106 16.08 7.35 18.70
N LYS A 107 15.30 8.28 18.15
CA LYS A 107 14.62 9.32 18.94
C LYS A 107 13.69 8.72 19.99
N ARG A 108 12.88 7.71 19.61
CA ARG A 108 11.98 7.01 20.53
C ARG A 108 12.74 6.37 21.69
N LEU A 109 13.88 5.73 21.42
CA LEU A 109 14.74 5.16 22.46
C LEU A 109 15.32 6.24 23.39
N TYR A 110 15.77 7.36 22.82
CA TYR A 110 16.28 8.49 23.59
C TYR A 110 15.22 9.10 24.52
N TYR A 111 14.00 9.34 24.01
CA TYR A 111 12.90 9.87 24.82
C TYR A 111 12.51 8.91 25.95
N ARG A 112 12.45 7.61 25.66
CA ARG A 112 12.16 6.58 26.67
C ARG A 112 13.22 6.58 27.79
N ALA A 113 14.50 6.65 27.43
CA ALA A 113 15.59 6.73 28.42
C ALA A 113 15.52 8.00 29.28
N LYS A 114 15.17 9.14 28.68
CA LYS A 114 14.98 10.40 29.42
C LYS A 114 13.81 10.34 30.40
N GLN A 115 12.69 9.71 30.01
CA GLN A 115 11.51 9.56 30.86
C GLN A 115 11.83 8.71 32.10
N HIS A 116 12.53 7.57 31.94
CA HIS A 116 12.97 6.75 33.08
C HIS A 116 13.95 7.47 34.02
N ARG A 117 14.68 8.48 33.54
CA ARG A 117 15.62 9.28 34.36
C ARG A 117 14.92 10.40 35.14
N SER A 118 13.72 10.81 34.73
CA SER A 118 13.01 11.94 35.37
C SER A 118 12.55 11.57 36.79
N PRO A 119 12.71 12.46 37.80
CA PRO A 119 12.38 12.16 39.20
C PRO A 119 10.93 11.72 39.42
N GLU A 120 9.97 12.25 38.64
CA GLU A 120 8.55 11.87 38.69
C GLU A 120 8.26 10.36 38.50
N HIS A 121 9.12 9.63 37.80
CA HIS A 121 8.94 8.19 37.59
C HIS A 121 9.55 7.34 38.72
N ARG A 122 10.53 7.89 39.45
CA ARG A 122 11.16 7.24 40.62
C ARG A 122 10.22 7.23 41.82
N GLU A 123 9.40 8.27 41.97
CA GLU A 123 8.45 8.41 43.08
C GLU A 123 7.30 7.39 42.98
N ARG A 124 6.86 7.01 41.76
CA ARG A 124 5.81 6.00 41.54
C ARG A 124 6.27 4.55 41.64
N GLU A 125 7.58 4.30 41.62
CA GLU A 125 8.16 2.97 41.84
C GLU A 125 8.49 2.73 43.33
N MET A 126 8.38 3.76 44.18
CA MET A 126 8.66 3.70 45.62
C MET A 126 7.38 3.62 46.50
N GLU A 127 6.19 3.59 45.89
CA GLU A 127 4.91 3.20 46.51
C GLU A 127 4.55 1.74 46.18
#